data_AF-A0A523W982-F1
#
_entry.id   AF-A0A523W982-F1
#
_cell.length_a   1.000
_cell.length_b   1.000
_cell.length_c   1.000
_cell.angle_alpha   90.00
_cell.angle_beta   90.00
_cell.angle_gamma   90.00
#
_symmetry.space_group_name_H-M   'P 1'
#
loop_
_entity.id
_entity.type
_entity.pdbx_description
1 polymer ?
#
loop_
_entity_poly.entity_id
_entity_poly.type
_entity_poly.pdbx_seq_one_letter_code
_entity_poly.pdbx_strand_id
1 'polypeptide(L)'
;MVSYALVGRCGLYCGSCMIYRAYKESGKFRKLIAERAKCRPEDIRCEGCQTVLTEGWNVEGQQWGKNCKIVRCLEAKGLKFCYECGTFPDCDKFREIYDSELRHGENLIENSKRIKAGEVKEWLEEEEKKWVCKKCGKPISDYEEYHWCGAKLHR
;
A
#
# COMPACT_ATOMS: atom_id res chain seq x y z
N MET A 1 12.99 5.30 12.82
CA MET A 1 12.91 6.38 11.81
C MET A 1 11.99 5.88 10.71
N VAL A 2 10.89 6.59 10.47
CA VAL A 2 9.91 6.22 9.43
C VAL A 2 10.51 6.42 8.04
N SER A 3 10.15 5.55 7.08
CA SER A 3 10.70 5.57 5.72
C SER A 3 9.77 6.28 4.74
N TYR A 4 10.29 7.25 4.00
CA TYR A 4 9.57 7.93 2.91
C TYR A 4 9.12 6.96 1.81
N ALA A 5 9.76 5.78 1.70
CA ALA A 5 9.34 4.75 0.75
C ALA A 5 7.89 4.28 0.97
N LEU A 6 7.36 4.45 2.19
CA LEU A 6 6.00 4.06 2.56
C LEU A 6 4.93 5.07 2.17
N VAL A 7 5.31 6.23 1.63
CA VAL A 7 4.36 7.23 1.15
C VAL A 7 3.81 6.79 -0.20
N GLY A 8 2.58 6.28 -0.24
CA GLY A 8 1.90 5.92 -1.48
C GLY A 8 1.66 7.14 -2.35
N ARG A 9 1.89 7.02 -3.67
CA ARG A 9 1.61 8.11 -4.61
C ARG A 9 0.10 8.47 -4.69
N CYS A 10 -0.79 7.56 -4.27
CA CYS A 10 -2.22 7.82 -4.06
C CYS A 10 -2.60 8.26 -2.63
N GLY A 11 -1.65 8.36 -1.69
CA GLY A 11 -1.95 8.59 -0.27
C GLY A 11 -2.07 7.32 0.58
N LEU A 12 -1.88 6.13 -0.01
CA LEU A 12 -1.82 4.87 0.74
C LEU A 12 -0.54 4.81 1.60
N TYR A 13 -0.65 4.45 2.87
CA TYR A 13 0.45 4.04 3.69
C TYR A 13 0.90 2.65 3.24
N CYS A 14 1.99 2.54 2.47
CA CYS A 14 2.41 1.23 1.95
C CYS A 14 2.76 0.21 3.06
N GLY A 15 2.94 0.66 4.31
CA GLY A 15 3.09 -0.24 5.45
C GLY A 15 1.82 -1.04 5.77
N SER A 16 0.63 -0.63 5.32
CA SER A 16 -0.61 -1.40 5.40
C SER A 16 -0.85 -2.27 4.16
N CYS A 17 -0.22 -1.96 3.03
CA CYS A 17 -0.45 -2.68 1.77
C CYS A 17 -0.07 -4.17 1.87
N MET A 18 -1.01 -5.04 1.50
CA MET A 18 -0.82 -6.50 1.42
C MET A 18 0.50 -6.92 0.74
N ILE A 19 0.88 -6.27 -0.35
CA ILE A 19 2.04 -6.69 -1.17
C ILE A 19 3.36 -6.29 -0.53
N TYR A 20 3.41 -5.08 0.01
CA TYR A 20 4.56 -4.64 0.79
C TYR A 20 4.75 -5.53 2.01
N ARG A 21 3.67 -5.81 2.76
CA ARG A 21 3.72 -6.71 3.91
C ARG A 21 4.12 -8.13 3.52
N ALA A 22 3.51 -8.72 2.49
CA ALA A 22 3.87 -10.05 2.01
C ALA A 22 5.36 -10.16 1.70
N TYR A 23 5.94 -9.15 1.03
CA TYR A 23 7.37 -9.14 0.76
C TYR A 23 8.23 -8.91 2.01
N LYS A 24 7.93 -7.90 2.84
CA LYS A 24 8.76 -7.57 4.03
C LYS A 24 8.70 -8.62 5.12
N GLU A 25 7.59 -9.32 5.24
CA GLU A 25 7.47 -10.44 6.17
C GLU A 25 8.12 -11.71 5.60
N SER A 26 8.19 -11.86 4.27
CA SER A 26 8.86 -12.93 3.53
C SER A 26 8.56 -14.37 3.97
N GLY A 27 7.50 -14.57 4.75
CA GLY A 27 7.15 -15.85 5.38
C GLY A 27 5.87 -16.47 4.82
N LYS A 28 5.03 -16.99 5.72
CA LYS A 28 3.74 -17.62 5.38
C LYS A 28 2.85 -16.69 4.56
N PHE A 29 2.88 -15.39 4.85
CA PHE A 29 2.08 -14.42 4.10
C PHE A 29 2.47 -14.35 2.62
N ARG A 30 3.78 -14.29 2.33
CA ARG A 30 4.30 -14.24 0.95
C ARG A 30 3.86 -15.46 0.16
N LYS A 31 3.93 -16.65 0.78
CA LYS A 31 3.47 -17.90 0.18
C LYS A 31 1.97 -17.89 -0.11
N LEU A 32 1.16 -17.42 0.85
CA LEU A 32 -0.29 -17.30 0.69
C LEU A 32 -0.67 -16.39 -0.48
N ILE A 33 -0.06 -15.20 -0.57
CA ILE A 33 -0.34 -14.27 -1.67
C ILE A 33 0.15 -14.85 -3.01
N ALA A 34 1.30 -15.52 -3.02
CA ALA A 34 1.85 -16.12 -4.23
C ALA A 34 0.96 -17.22 -4.79
N GLU A 35 0.43 -18.08 -3.92
CA GLU A 35 -0.49 -19.16 -4.29
C GLU A 35 -1.78 -18.61 -4.90
N ARG A 36 -2.41 -17.62 -4.26
CA ARG A 36 -3.63 -16.97 -4.77
C ARG A 36 -3.42 -16.31 -6.12
N ALA A 37 -2.24 -15.70 -6.28
CA ALA A 37 -1.85 -15.04 -7.51
C ALA A 37 -1.29 -15.97 -8.58
N LYS A 38 -1.16 -17.27 -8.29
CA LYS A 38 -0.59 -18.28 -9.19
C LYS A 38 0.81 -17.89 -9.69
N CYS A 39 1.65 -17.42 -8.78
CA CYS A 39 3.03 -17.03 -9.05
C CYS A 39 3.98 -17.60 -8.00
N ARG A 40 5.30 -17.41 -8.19
CA ARG A 40 6.28 -17.85 -7.20
C ARG A 40 6.40 -16.79 -6.10
N PRO A 41 6.62 -17.16 -4.83
CA PRO A 41 6.86 -16.20 -3.76
C PRO A 41 7.95 -15.18 -4.11
N GLU A 42 8.99 -15.60 -4.82
CA GLU A 42 10.12 -14.78 -5.25
C GLU A 42 9.69 -13.62 -6.17
N ASP A 43 8.60 -13.80 -6.92
CA ASP A 43 8.05 -12.79 -7.82
C ASP A 43 7.37 -11.64 -7.04
N ILE A 44 6.94 -11.87 -5.79
CA ILE A 44 6.35 -10.82 -4.94
C ILE A 44 7.47 -9.99 -4.32
N ARG A 45 7.79 -8.84 -4.93
CA ARG A 45 8.80 -7.90 -4.44
C ARG A 45 8.25 -6.48 -4.41
N CYS A 46 8.43 -5.77 -3.29
CA CYS A 46 7.95 -4.40 -3.12
C CYS A 46 8.77 -3.64 -2.06
N GLU A 47 9.39 -2.53 -2.44
CA GLU A 47 10.14 -1.64 -1.53
C GLU A 47 9.34 -0.39 -1.13
N GLY A 48 8.03 -0.37 -1.43
CA GLY A 48 7.15 0.78 -1.24
C GLY A 48 7.00 1.63 -2.50
N CYS A 49 5.95 2.45 -2.56
CA CYS A 49 5.51 3.12 -3.79
C CYS A 49 6.49 4.19 -4.30
N GLN A 50 7.39 4.70 -3.46
CA GLN A 50 8.45 5.61 -3.91
C GLN A 50 9.68 4.87 -4.47
N THR A 51 9.77 3.56 -4.25
CA THR A 51 10.88 2.70 -4.72
C THR A 51 10.32 1.60 -5.63
N VAL A 52 9.59 2.01 -6.68
CA VAL A 52 8.98 1.07 -7.63
C VAL A 52 10.06 0.25 -8.31
N LEU A 53 10.12 -1.04 -8.00
CA LEU A 53 11.10 -1.96 -8.57
C LEU A 53 10.77 -2.29 -10.04
N THR A 54 11.79 -2.26 -10.90
CA THR A 54 11.69 -2.70 -12.31
C THR A 54 11.42 -4.21 -12.43
N GLU A 55 11.98 -5.00 -11.50
CA GLU A 55 11.74 -6.44 -11.34
C GLU A 55 10.75 -6.76 -10.20
N GLY A 56 9.90 -5.79 -9.84
CA GLY A 56 8.81 -6.01 -8.89
C GLY A 56 7.77 -7.00 -9.42
N TRP A 57 6.71 -7.23 -8.65
CA TRP A 57 5.65 -8.19 -8.97
C TRP A 57 5.07 -8.01 -10.38
N ASN A 58 5.62 -8.77 -11.34
CA ASN A 58 5.37 -8.66 -12.77
C ASN A 58 4.55 -9.84 -13.29
N VAL A 59 3.54 -10.24 -12.53
CA VAL A 59 2.64 -11.32 -12.91
C VAL A 59 1.50 -10.73 -13.73
N GLU A 60 1.16 -11.39 -14.82
CA GLU A 60 0.08 -10.97 -15.70
C GLU A 60 -1.24 -10.84 -14.93
N GLY A 61 -1.99 -9.77 -15.20
CA GLY A 61 -3.24 -9.46 -14.50
C GLY A 61 -3.09 -8.79 -13.12
N GLN A 62 -1.87 -8.69 -12.58
CA GLN A 62 -1.65 -8.02 -11.28
C GLN A 62 -1.48 -6.51 -11.45
N GLN A 63 -2.00 -5.75 -10.48
CA GLN A 63 -2.10 -4.28 -10.55
C GLN A 63 -1.27 -3.60 -9.46
N TRP A 64 -0.09 -4.14 -9.13
CA TRP A 64 0.79 -3.65 -8.07
C TRP A 64 2.21 -3.42 -8.58
N GLY A 65 3.03 -2.71 -7.78
CA GLY A 65 4.38 -2.32 -8.17
C GLY A 65 4.37 -1.52 -9.48
N LYS A 66 5.21 -1.89 -10.44
CA LYS A 66 5.25 -1.25 -11.78
C LYS A 66 3.97 -1.43 -12.60
N ASN A 67 3.18 -2.46 -12.30
CA ASN A 67 1.91 -2.71 -12.98
C ASN A 67 0.74 -1.95 -12.34
N CYS A 68 1.00 -1.19 -11.26
CA CYS A 68 -0.02 -0.37 -10.63
C CYS A 68 -0.56 0.71 -11.58
N LYS A 69 -1.88 0.70 -11.77
CA LYS A 69 -2.60 1.68 -12.62
C LYS A 69 -2.32 3.12 -12.18
N ILE A 70 -2.21 3.37 -10.87
CA ILE A 70 -1.91 4.71 -10.33
C ILE A 70 -0.49 5.13 -10.68
N VAL A 71 0.50 4.29 -10.40
CA VAL A 71 1.91 4.57 -10.69
C VAL A 71 2.08 4.91 -12.17
N ARG A 72 1.56 4.07 -13.05
CA ARG A 72 1.62 4.28 -14.51
C ARG A 72 0.88 5.55 -14.96
N CYS A 73 -0.27 5.84 -14.37
CA CYS A 73 -1.03 7.05 -14.67
C CYS A 73 -0.24 8.32 -14.30
N LEU A 74 0.37 8.33 -13.12
CA LEU A 74 1.16 9.47 -12.65
C LEU A 74 2.43 9.65 -13.48
N GLU A 75 3.14 8.57 -13.80
CA GLU A 75 4.31 8.60 -14.69
C GLU A 75 3.96 9.15 -16.08
N ALA A 76 2.87 8.68 -16.68
CA ALA A 76 2.41 9.18 -17.98
C ALA A 76 2.02 10.67 -17.96
N LYS A 77 1.59 11.18 -16.79
CA LYS A 77 1.23 12.60 -16.60
C LYS A 77 2.38 13.47 -16.09
N GLY A 78 3.55 12.89 -15.79
CA GLY A 78 4.66 13.60 -15.15
C GLY A 78 4.35 14.09 -13.73
N LEU A 79 3.40 13.45 -13.04
CA LEU A 79 2.99 13.78 -11.67
C LEU A 79 3.65 12.82 -10.68
N LYS A 80 3.91 13.30 -9.46
CA LYS A 80 4.44 12.50 -8.36
C LYS A 80 3.33 11.91 -7.50
N PHE A 81 2.22 12.64 -7.32
CA PHE A 81 1.11 12.24 -6.47
C PHE A 81 -0.25 12.48 -7.12
N CYS A 82 -1.25 11.70 -6.70
CA CYS A 82 -2.64 11.87 -7.14
C CYS A 82 -3.19 13.26 -6.80
N TYR A 83 -2.81 13.85 -5.66
CA TYR A 83 -3.28 15.19 -5.25
C TYR A 83 -2.82 16.32 -6.18
N GLU A 84 -1.84 16.07 -7.04
CA GLU A 84 -1.36 17.02 -8.05
C GLU A 84 -2.20 16.97 -9.32
N CYS A 85 -3.05 15.95 -9.49
CA CYS A 85 -3.92 15.82 -10.64
C CYS A 85 -5.12 16.76 -10.51
N GLY A 86 -5.42 17.54 -11.56
CA GLY A 86 -6.57 18.46 -11.57
C GLY A 86 -7.96 17.79 -11.47
N THR A 87 -8.04 16.46 -11.62
CA THR A 87 -9.28 15.67 -11.43
C THR A 87 -9.36 15.05 -10.03
N PHE A 88 -8.35 15.22 -9.18
CA PHE A 88 -8.43 14.72 -7.80
C PHE A 88 -9.41 15.57 -6.98
N PRO A 89 -10.28 14.97 -6.13
CA PRO A 89 -10.35 13.55 -5.76
C PRO A 89 -11.30 12.69 -6.61
N ASP A 90 -11.94 13.25 -7.64
CA ASP A 90 -12.99 12.61 -8.44
C ASP A 90 -12.46 11.74 -9.60
N CYS A 91 -11.14 11.55 -9.68
CA CYS A 91 -10.54 10.72 -10.71
C CYS A 91 -10.91 9.24 -10.54
N ASP A 92 -11.58 8.64 -11.53
CA ASP A 92 -12.05 7.23 -11.49
C ASP A 92 -10.98 6.23 -11.03
N LYS A 93 -9.75 6.36 -11.56
CA LYS A 93 -8.62 5.47 -11.19
C LYS A 93 -8.26 5.60 -9.73
N PHE A 94 -8.33 6.81 -9.18
CA PHE A 94 -8.10 7.06 -7.76
C PHE A 94 -9.30 6.60 -6.91
N ARG A 95 -10.54 6.85 -7.37
CA ARG A 95 -11.76 6.39 -6.69
C ARG A 95 -11.80 4.87 -6.52
N GLU A 96 -11.36 4.12 -7.54
CA GLU A 96 -11.28 2.64 -7.49
C GLU A 96 -10.46 2.14 -6.28
N ILE A 97 -9.27 2.72 -6.06
CA ILE A 97 -8.44 2.35 -4.91
C ILE A 97 -8.97 2.98 -3.61
N TYR A 98 -9.37 4.25 -3.63
CA TYR A 98 -9.86 4.95 -2.44
C TYR A 98 -11.06 4.25 -1.81
N ASP A 99 -12.06 3.85 -2.60
CA ASP A 99 -13.25 3.19 -2.07
C ASP A 99 -12.92 1.82 -1.46
N SER A 100 -11.89 1.14 -1.97
CA SER A 100 -11.38 -0.10 -1.40
C SER A 100 -10.71 0.12 -0.05
N GLU A 101 -9.74 1.04 -0.01
CA GLU A 101 -8.96 1.31 1.21
C GLU A 101 -9.78 1.97 2.31
N LEU A 102 -10.80 2.76 1.94
CA LEU A 102 -11.71 3.38 2.90
C LEU A 102 -12.49 2.32 3.69
N ARG A 103 -12.94 1.24 3.03
CA ARG A 103 -13.57 0.10 3.72
C ARG A 103 -12.61 -0.60 4.67
N HIS A 104 -11.32 -0.50 4.41
CA HIS A 104 -10.26 -1.03 5.26
C HIS A 104 -9.76 -0.02 6.31
N GLY A 105 -10.40 1.14 6.45
CA GLY A 105 -10.08 2.14 7.47
C GLY A 105 -8.92 3.07 7.09
N GLU A 106 -8.57 3.14 5.80
CA GLU A 106 -7.58 4.08 5.30
C GLU A 106 -8.21 5.16 4.40
N ASN A 107 -8.14 6.41 4.84
CA ASN A 107 -8.70 7.53 4.09
C ASN A 107 -7.61 8.19 3.24
N LEU A 108 -7.48 7.74 1.99
CA LEU A 108 -6.42 8.23 1.09
C LEU A 108 -6.51 9.72 0.76
N ILE A 109 -7.73 10.30 0.81
CA ILE A 109 -7.93 11.74 0.60
C ILE A 109 -7.31 12.53 1.76
N GLU A 110 -7.62 12.15 3.01
CA GLU A 110 -7.04 12.80 4.20
C GLU A 110 -5.52 12.58 4.27
N ASN A 111 -5.05 11.37 4.00
CA ASN A 111 -3.62 11.08 3.91
C ASN A 111 -2.93 11.98 2.86
N SER A 112 -3.53 12.11 1.68
CA SER A 112 -3.00 12.96 0.61
C SER A 112 -2.94 14.45 1.00
N LYS A 113 -3.92 14.95 1.77
CA LYS A 113 -3.88 16.32 2.29
C LYS A 113 -2.69 16.54 3.22
N ARG A 114 -2.43 15.61 4.14
CA ARG A 114 -1.29 15.67 5.07
C ARG A 114 0.05 15.59 4.37
N ILE A 115 0.17 14.67 3.39
CA ILE A 115 1.38 14.55 2.56
C ILE A 115 1.63 15.88 1.82
N LYS A 116 0.59 16.48 1.22
CA LYS A 116 0.69 17.78 0.54
C LYS A 116 1.06 18.93 1.49
N ALA A 117 0.59 18.89 2.74
CA ALA A 117 0.91 19.88 3.77
C ALA A 117 2.34 19.75 4.32
N GLY A 118 3.08 18.70 3.95
CA GLY A 118 4.44 18.46 4.44
C GLY A 118 4.51 17.72 5.77
N GLU A 119 3.38 17.26 6.32
CA GLU A 119 3.25 16.52 7.59
C GLU A 119 3.64 15.04 7.46
N VAL A 120 4.54 14.71 6.53
CA VAL A 120 4.81 13.34 6.11
C VAL A 120 5.35 12.50 7.26
N LYS A 121 6.23 13.07 8.09
CA LYS A 121 6.86 12.33 9.18
C LYS A 121 5.83 11.97 10.26
N GLU A 122 5.08 12.95 10.72
CA GLU A 122 4.03 12.79 11.73
C GLU A 122 2.96 11.81 11.25
N TRP A 123 2.50 11.97 10.00
CA TRP A 123 1.56 11.05 9.37
C TRP A 123 2.07 9.61 9.33
N LEU A 124 3.33 9.38 8.91
CA LEU A 124 3.91 8.04 8.88
C LEU A 124 4.02 7.41 10.27
N GLU A 125 4.38 8.19 11.29
CA GLU A 125 4.49 7.72 12.68
C GLU A 125 3.11 7.33 13.26
N GLU A 126 2.06 8.05 12.89
CA GLU A 126 0.68 7.73 13.26
C GLU A 126 0.16 6.48 12.55
N GLU A 127 0.36 6.37 11.23
CA GLU A 127 -0.05 5.18 10.47
C GLU A 127 0.71 3.93 10.93
N GLU A 128 2.01 4.01 11.25
CA GLU A 128 2.76 2.87 11.79
C GLU A 128 2.17 2.36 13.12
N LYS A 129 1.69 3.25 14.00
CA LYS A 129 1.03 2.88 15.27
C LYS A 129 -0.37 2.33 15.06
N LYS A 130 -1.07 2.83 14.05
CA LYS A 130 -2.43 2.40 13.67
C LYS A 130 -2.40 0.97 13.11
N TRP A 131 -1.47 0.67 12.21
CA TRP A 131 -1.37 -0.62 11.50
C TRP A 131 -0.57 -1.68 12.27
N VAL A 132 -0.87 -1.84 13.56
CA VAL A 132 -0.28 -2.86 14.44
C VAL A 132 -1.35 -3.68 15.13
N CYS A 133 -1.16 -5.00 15.13
CA CYS A 133 -2.03 -5.93 15.86
C CYS A 133 -1.96 -5.66 17.37
N LYS A 134 -3.08 -5.32 17.99
CA LYS A 134 -3.16 -5.03 19.43
C LYS A 134 -2.83 -6.24 20.34
N LYS A 135 -2.93 -7.47 19.82
CA LYS A 135 -2.63 -8.69 20.56
C LYS A 135 -1.14 -9.05 20.58
N CYS A 136 -0.44 -8.90 19.46
CA CYS A 136 0.94 -9.38 19.32
C CYS A 136 1.97 -8.30 18.96
N GLY A 137 1.54 -7.06 18.75
CA GLY A 137 2.42 -5.94 18.42
C GLY A 137 3.07 -6.02 17.03
N LYS A 138 2.76 -7.04 16.21
CA LYS A 138 3.28 -7.15 14.84
C LYS A 138 2.48 -6.25 13.90
N PRO A 139 3.11 -5.67 12.87
CA PRO A 139 2.38 -4.88 11.89
C PRO A 139 1.38 -5.76 11.12
N ILE A 140 0.31 -5.13 10.66
CA ILE A 140 -0.80 -5.78 9.95
C ILE A 140 -1.03 -5.12 8.60
N SER A 141 -1.58 -5.89 7.66
CA SER A 141 -2.04 -5.37 6.38
C SER A 141 -3.53 -5.03 6.39
N ASP A 142 -3.95 -4.29 5.35
CA ASP A 142 -5.33 -4.16 4.87
C ASP A 142 -6.03 -5.51 4.70
N TYR A 143 -5.28 -6.54 4.33
CA TYR A 143 -5.72 -7.90 4.08
C TYR A 143 -6.03 -8.70 5.38
N GLU A 144 -7.32 -8.89 5.65
CA GLU A 144 -7.86 -9.42 6.92
C GLU A 144 -7.75 -10.94 7.08
N GLU A 145 -7.37 -11.67 6.03
CA GLU A 145 -7.28 -13.14 6.10
C GLU A 145 -5.95 -13.65 6.63
N TYR A 146 -4.96 -12.77 6.86
CA TYR A 146 -3.66 -13.14 7.40
C TYR A 146 -3.21 -12.27 8.57
N HIS A 147 -2.98 -12.90 9.72
CA HIS A 147 -2.44 -12.26 10.91
C HIS A 147 -1.41 -13.15 11.61
N TRP A 148 -0.31 -12.53 12.08
CA TRP A 148 0.80 -13.20 12.76
C TRP A 148 0.39 -14.13 13.90
N CYS A 149 -0.61 -13.74 14.68
CA CYS A 149 -1.07 -14.48 15.85
C CYS A 149 -2.42 -15.18 15.66
N GLY A 150 -2.95 -15.18 14.43
CA GLY A 150 -4.26 -15.76 14.11
C GLY A 150 -5.47 -15.05 14.75
N ALA A 151 -5.27 -13.90 15.39
CA ALA A 151 -6.39 -13.11 15.91
C ALA A 151 -7.19 -12.51 14.75
N LYS A 152 -8.53 -12.59 14.81
CA LYS A 152 -9.40 -11.79 13.93
C LYS A 152 -9.23 -10.32 14.29
N LEU A 153 -8.98 -9.45 13.31
CA LEU A 153 -8.98 -8.01 13.56
C LEU A 153 -10.41 -7.56 13.84
N HIS A 154 -10.67 -7.14 15.07
CA HIS A 154 -11.77 -6.22 15.34
C HIS A 154 -11.19 -4.82 15.12
N ARG A 155 -11.57 -4.19 14.00
CA ARG A 155 -11.26 -2.80 13.70
C ARG A 155 -12.29 -1.90 14.39
#